data_AF-A0A4Z2CI35-F1
#
_entry.id   AF-A0A4Z2CI35-F1
#
_cell.length_a   1.000
_cell.length_b   1.000
_cell.length_c   1.000
_cell.angle_alpha   90.00
_cell.angle_beta   90.00
_cell.angle_gamma   90.00
#
_symmetry.space_group_name_H-M   'P 1'
#
loop_
_entity.id
_entity.type
_entity.pdbx_description
1 polymer ?
#
loop_
_entity_poly.entity_id
_entity_poly.type
_entity_poly.pdbx_seq_one_letter_code
_entity_poly.pdbx_strand_id
1 'polypeptide(L)'
;MLDKHRKFVEVAQSTYDYGRQLLQATVVLCQSLRCTTRSSGDTLPRLNRVWKQFSVSSEERQQRLELALEFHTAAENVLQQECVDMESLDDVDSSGKTLLDRLTMPVIFPDGSEQYFGSPTEAASAAEVIRERLLLVEERRLQLQEIGLRHEEEAPNRQEAWLDMIGEDLREKEEQEEVEEDEEEEEEGQEDEDLTRATQDR
;
A
#
# COMPACT_ATOMS: atom_id res chain seq x y z
N MET A 1 9.34 -7.90 -15.68
CA MET A 1 8.78 -7.52 -17.02
C MET A 1 9.42 -6.25 -17.55
N LEU A 2 9.65 -5.24 -16.71
CA LEU A 2 10.37 -4.00 -17.06
C LEU A 2 11.75 -4.25 -17.69
N ASP A 3 12.59 -5.10 -17.11
CA ASP A 3 13.92 -5.38 -17.68
C ASP A 3 13.85 -6.02 -19.07
N LYS A 4 12.83 -6.85 -19.31
CA LYS A 4 12.60 -7.45 -20.62
C LYS A 4 12.19 -6.37 -21.63
N HIS A 5 11.35 -5.41 -21.22
CA HIS A 5 10.97 -4.27 -22.05
C HIS A 5 12.19 -3.39 -22.36
N ARG A 6 12.97 -2.97 -21.35
CA ARG A 6 14.19 -2.17 -21.54
C ARG A 6 15.17 -2.82 -22.53
N LYS A 7 15.46 -4.11 -22.36
CA LYS A 7 16.29 -4.89 -23.29
C LYS A 7 15.71 -4.93 -24.71
N PHE A 8 14.39 -5.09 -24.84
CA PHE A 8 13.73 -5.04 -26.15
C PHE A 8 13.92 -3.69 -26.85
N VAL A 9 13.79 -2.58 -26.11
CA VAL A 9 14.01 -1.22 -26.64
C VAL A 9 15.45 -1.01 -27.08
N GLU A 10 16.42 -1.46 -26.29
CA GLU A 10 17.85 -1.37 -26.63
C GLU A 10 18.19 -2.12 -27.93
N VAL A 11 17.64 -3.33 -28.09
CA VAL A 11 17.80 -4.12 -29.32
C VAL A 11 17.13 -3.43 -30.50
N ALA A 12 15.92 -2.89 -30.30
CA ALA A 12 15.20 -2.16 -31.34
C ALA A 12 15.96 -0.90 -31.79
N GLN A 13 16.53 -0.15 -30.85
CA GLN A 13 17.37 1.03 -31.12
C GLN A 13 18.59 0.65 -31.96
N SER A 14 19.33 -0.37 -31.53
CA SER A 14 20.51 -0.87 -32.25
C SER A 14 20.16 -1.31 -33.67
N THR A 15 19.01 -1.98 -33.85
CA THR A 15 18.50 -2.42 -35.15
C THR A 15 18.13 -1.24 -36.05
N TYR A 16 17.45 -0.24 -35.50
CA TYR A 16 17.11 0.99 -36.22
C TYR A 16 18.35 1.76 -36.65
N ASP A 17 19.35 1.91 -35.77
CA ASP A 17 20.60 2.61 -36.09
C ASP A 17 21.36 1.92 -37.22
N TYR A 18 21.44 0.59 -37.18
CA TYR A 18 22.02 -0.19 -38.26
C TYR A 18 21.25 -0.01 -39.59
N GLY A 19 19.92 -0.11 -39.55
CA GLY A 19 19.07 0.10 -40.73
C GLY A 19 19.24 1.50 -41.32
N ARG A 20 19.34 2.53 -40.47
CA ARG A 20 19.59 3.91 -40.87
C ARG A 20 20.95 4.06 -41.56
N GLN A 21 22.02 3.50 -40.98
CA GLN A 21 23.36 3.53 -41.59
C GLN A 21 23.37 2.83 -42.95
N LEU A 22 22.73 1.66 -43.06
CA LEU A 22 22.62 0.92 -44.31
C LEU A 22 21.89 1.71 -45.41
N LEU A 23 20.77 2.35 -45.07
CA LEU A 23 20.02 3.16 -46.01
C LEU A 23 20.81 4.41 -46.43
N GLN A 24 21.50 5.06 -45.51
CA GLN A 24 22.37 6.20 -45.81
C GLN A 24 23.50 5.83 -46.76
N ALA A 25 24.20 4.71 -46.50
CA ALA A 25 25.23 4.19 -47.39
C ALA A 25 24.68 3.89 -48.79
N THR A 26 23.47 3.30 -48.86
CA THR A 26 22.79 3.02 -50.12
C THR A 26 22.51 4.30 -50.91
N VAL A 27 22.03 5.36 -50.26
CA VAL A 27 21.80 6.66 -50.91
C VAL A 27 23.09 7.23 -51.50
N VAL A 28 24.19 7.20 -50.73
CA VAL A 28 25.51 7.68 -51.19
C VAL A 28 26.02 6.86 -52.37
N LEU A 29 25.88 5.54 -52.34
CA LEU A 29 26.25 4.65 -53.45
C LEU A 29 25.42 4.94 -54.71
N CYS A 30 24.10 5.06 -54.57
CA CYS A 30 23.22 5.40 -55.69
C CYS A 30 23.58 6.75 -56.33
N GLN A 31 23.90 7.76 -55.52
CA GLN A 31 24.36 9.07 -56.00
C GLN A 31 25.69 8.97 -56.75
N SER A 32 26.65 8.24 -56.17
CA SER A 32 28.00 8.08 -56.74
C SER A 32 27.98 7.33 -58.08
N LEU A 33 27.16 6.28 -58.17
CA LEU A 33 27.00 5.45 -59.37
C LEU A 33 25.95 5.98 -60.35
N ARG A 34 25.30 7.11 -60.04
CA ARG A 34 24.17 7.67 -60.80
C ARG A 34 23.04 6.67 -61.04
N CYS A 35 22.84 5.74 -60.09
CA CYS A 35 21.71 4.84 -60.10
C CYS A 35 20.46 5.64 -59.71
N THR A 36 19.65 6.04 -60.70
CA THR A 36 18.39 6.74 -60.47
C THR A 36 17.30 5.75 -60.06
N THR A 37 17.34 5.26 -58.82
CA THR A 37 16.23 4.49 -58.25
C THR A 37 15.33 5.43 -57.45
N ARG A 38 14.09 5.61 -57.91
CA ARG A 38 13.07 6.49 -57.31
C ARG A 38 12.77 6.14 -55.84
N SER A 39 13.07 4.92 -55.38
CA SER A 39 12.74 4.44 -54.02
C SER A 39 13.82 4.64 -52.95
N SER A 40 15.07 4.94 -53.33
CA SER A 40 16.19 5.01 -52.37
C SER A 40 16.05 6.17 -51.38
N GLY A 41 15.48 7.29 -51.83
CA GLY A 41 15.26 8.48 -51.01
C GLY A 41 14.08 8.40 -50.03
N ASP A 42 13.02 7.67 -50.38
CA ASP A 42 11.75 7.67 -49.60
C ASP A 42 11.76 6.66 -48.44
N THR A 43 12.64 5.67 -48.50
CA THR A 43 12.68 4.58 -47.51
C THR A 43 13.21 5.07 -46.15
N LEU A 44 14.24 5.93 -46.15
CA LEU A 44 14.81 6.48 -44.92
C LEU A 44 13.83 7.37 -44.15
N PRO A 45 13.10 8.32 -44.77
CA PRO A 45 12.01 9.06 -44.13
C PRO A 45 10.93 8.15 -43.54
N ARG A 46 10.54 7.07 -44.25
CA ARG A 46 9.56 6.09 -43.75
C ARG A 46 10.08 5.36 -42.50
N LEU A 47 11.33 4.89 -42.52
CA LEU A 47 11.97 4.27 -41.36
C LEU A 47 11.97 5.22 -40.16
N ASN A 48 12.35 6.47 -40.35
CA ASN A 48 12.35 7.48 -39.29
C ASN A 48 10.95 7.76 -38.73
N ARG A 49 9.91 7.75 -39.57
CA ARG A 49 8.52 7.93 -39.11
C ARG A 49 8.07 6.77 -38.22
N VAL A 50 8.27 5.53 -38.67
CA VAL A 50 7.90 4.33 -37.89
C VAL A 50 8.70 4.27 -36.60
N TRP A 51 9.99 4.63 -36.64
CA TRP A 51 10.83 4.71 -35.44
C TRP A 51 10.28 5.71 -34.43
N LYS A 52 9.88 6.91 -34.86
CA LYS A 52 9.27 7.91 -33.96
C LYS A 52 8.01 7.38 -33.28
N GLN A 53 7.12 6.72 -34.04
CA GLN A 53 5.92 6.09 -33.48
C GLN A 53 6.31 5.01 -32.46
N PHE A 54 7.23 4.12 -32.83
CA PHE A 54 7.73 3.08 -31.94
C PHE A 54 8.32 3.65 -30.63
N SER A 55 9.15 4.70 -30.70
CA SER A 55 9.75 5.31 -29.52
C SER A 55 8.70 5.85 -28.55
N VAL A 56 7.70 6.59 -29.06
CA VAL A 56 6.60 7.13 -28.23
C VAL A 56 5.80 5.99 -27.59
N SER A 57 5.38 4.98 -28.36
CA SER A 57 4.65 3.83 -27.79
C SER A 57 5.48 3.05 -26.78
N SER A 58 6.79 2.93 -27.00
CA SER A 58 7.68 2.21 -26.11
C SER A 58 7.86 2.92 -24.77
N GLU A 59 8.03 4.24 -24.80
CA GLU A 59 8.13 5.09 -23.61
C GLU A 59 6.83 5.07 -22.80
N GLU A 60 5.69 5.22 -23.48
CA GLU A 60 4.36 5.13 -22.87
C GLU A 60 4.10 3.75 -22.22
N ARG A 61 4.60 2.67 -22.84
CA ARG A 61 4.54 1.33 -22.27
C ARG A 61 5.47 1.20 -21.05
N GLN A 62 6.67 1.77 -21.11
CA GLN A 62 7.62 1.75 -20.00
C GLN A 62 7.01 2.45 -18.77
N GLN A 63 6.44 3.64 -18.93
CA GLN A 63 5.79 4.38 -17.84
C GLN A 63 4.64 3.60 -17.22
N ARG A 64 3.75 3.00 -18.03
CA ARG A 64 2.65 2.16 -17.51
C ARG A 64 3.16 0.93 -16.74
N LEU A 65 4.24 0.31 -17.21
CA LEU A 65 4.85 -0.83 -16.51
C LEU A 65 5.52 -0.42 -15.20
N GLU A 66 6.11 0.78 -15.13
CA GLU A 66 6.70 1.34 -13.90
C GLU A 66 5.61 1.62 -12.86
N LEU A 67 4.54 2.31 -13.25
CA LEU A 67 3.37 2.53 -12.39
C LEU A 67 2.75 1.22 -11.89
N ALA A 68 2.62 0.22 -12.78
CA ALA A 68 2.10 -1.09 -12.41
C ALA A 68 3.00 -1.81 -11.41
N LEU A 69 4.33 -1.75 -11.59
CA LEU A 69 5.27 -2.34 -10.65
C LEU A 69 5.17 -1.64 -9.28
N GLU A 70 5.21 -0.31 -9.28
CA GLU A 70 5.15 0.50 -8.06
C GLU A 70 3.88 0.21 -7.27
N PHE A 71 2.71 0.27 -7.92
CA PHE A 71 1.42 -0.05 -7.30
C PHE A 71 1.41 -1.47 -6.71
N HIS A 72 1.78 -2.49 -7.50
CA HIS A 72 1.69 -3.87 -7.03
C HIS A 72 2.68 -4.16 -5.91
N THR A 73 3.90 -3.61 -5.95
CA THR A 73 4.88 -3.75 -4.87
C THR A 73 4.42 -3.04 -3.61
N ALA A 74 3.91 -1.81 -3.71
CA ALA A 74 3.41 -1.08 -2.56
C ALA A 74 2.18 -1.77 -1.94
N ALA A 75 1.23 -2.21 -2.77
CA ALA A 75 0.07 -2.98 -2.34
C ALA A 75 0.47 -4.30 -1.65
N GLU A 76 1.47 -5.01 -2.18
CA GLU A 76 1.95 -6.24 -1.57
C GLU A 76 2.60 -5.98 -0.20
N ASN A 77 3.38 -4.90 -0.07
CA ASN A 77 4.01 -4.53 1.20
C ASN A 77 2.96 -4.23 2.29
N VAL A 78 1.95 -3.41 2.00
CA VAL A 78 0.91 -3.05 2.99
C VAL A 78 0.00 -4.22 3.36
N LEU A 79 -0.16 -5.20 2.46
CA LEU A 79 -0.95 -6.40 2.74
C LEU A 79 -0.18 -7.44 3.56
N GLN A 80 1.15 -7.44 3.52
CA GLN A 80 1.99 -8.41 4.24
C GLN A 80 2.48 -7.90 5.60
N GLN A 81 2.58 -6.58 5.79
CA GLN A 81 3.08 -6.01 7.04
C GLN A 81 2.01 -6.02 8.14
N GLU A 82 2.43 -6.40 9.36
CA GLU A 82 1.55 -6.42 10.54
C GLU A 82 1.13 -5.00 10.98
N CYS A 83 2.08 -4.07 10.95
CA CYS A 83 1.87 -2.66 11.27
C CYS A 83 2.09 -1.82 10.02
N VAL A 84 1.09 -1.06 9.62
CA VAL A 84 1.08 -0.24 8.41
C VAL A 84 0.41 1.09 8.74
N ASP A 85 1.08 2.18 8.41
CA ASP A 85 0.56 3.53 8.64
C ASP A 85 -0.55 3.84 7.63
N MET A 86 -1.58 4.57 8.07
CA MET A 86 -2.72 4.96 7.21
C MET A 86 -2.28 5.73 5.95
N GLU A 87 -1.25 6.57 6.06
CA GLU A 87 -0.69 7.32 4.94
C GLU A 87 -0.20 6.39 3.82
N SER A 88 0.43 5.26 4.17
CA SER A 88 0.91 4.30 3.18
C SER A 88 -0.23 3.56 2.46
N LEU A 89 -1.38 3.37 3.12
CA LEU A 89 -2.58 2.83 2.47
C LEU A 89 -3.16 3.84 1.48
N ASP A 90 -3.21 5.13 1.86
CA ASP A 90 -3.66 6.22 0.98
C ASP A 90 -2.74 6.39 -0.25
N ASP A 91 -1.43 6.18 -0.09
CA ASP A 91 -0.46 6.16 -1.19
C ASP A 91 -0.71 5.01 -2.17
N VAL A 92 -1.01 3.80 -1.66
CA VAL A 92 -1.40 2.66 -2.53
C VAL A 92 -2.71 2.97 -3.26
N ASP A 93 -3.66 3.61 -2.58
CA ASP A 93 -4.96 3.97 -3.13
C ASP A 93 -4.83 5.01 -4.26
N SER A 94 -4.00 6.03 -4.05
CA SER A 94 -3.73 7.08 -5.04
C SER A 94 -2.93 6.56 -6.24
N SER A 95 -1.93 5.70 -6.01
CA SER A 95 -1.17 5.07 -7.10
C SER A 95 -2.05 4.11 -7.91
N GLY A 96 -2.94 3.35 -7.28
CA GLY A 96 -3.88 2.46 -7.97
C GLY A 96 -4.89 3.23 -8.84
N LYS A 97 -5.43 4.35 -8.34
CA LYS A 97 -6.30 5.26 -9.12
C LYS A 97 -5.55 5.83 -10.34
N THR A 98 -4.32 6.29 -10.12
CA THR A 98 -3.46 6.82 -11.21
C THR A 98 -3.18 5.76 -12.27
N LEU A 99 -2.93 4.52 -11.85
CA LEU A 99 -2.68 3.40 -12.77
C LEU A 99 -3.94 3.06 -13.59
N LEU A 100 -5.13 3.04 -12.96
CA LEU A 100 -6.40 2.82 -13.65
C LEU A 100 -6.67 3.89 -14.72
N ASP A 101 -6.48 5.16 -14.37
CA ASP A 101 -6.63 6.27 -15.31
C ASP A 101 -5.69 6.08 -16.50
N ARG A 102 -4.41 5.80 -16.24
CA ARG A 102 -3.40 5.59 -17.28
C ARG A 102 -3.66 4.38 -18.18
N LEU A 103 -4.31 3.34 -17.71
CA LEU A 103 -4.68 2.19 -18.54
C LEU A 103 -5.75 2.52 -19.59
N THR A 104 -6.61 3.50 -19.29
CA THR A 104 -7.68 3.94 -20.20
C THR A 104 -7.24 5.00 -21.21
N MET A 105 -6.04 5.57 -21.05
CA MET A 105 -5.55 6.64 -21.92
C MET A 105 -4.85 6.09 -23.17
N PRO A 106 -5.15 6.62 -24.37
CA PRO A 106 -4.45 6.24 -25.59
C PRO A 106 -3.03 6.82 -25.64
N VAL A 107 -2.19 6.24 -26.48
CA VAL A 107 -0.94 6.84 -26.95
C VAL A 107 -1.27 7.79 -28.09
N ILE A 108 -0.83 9.05 -27.97
CA ILE A 108 -1.01 10.08 -29.00
C ILE A 108 0.30 10.20 -29.78
N PHE A 109 0.25 9.92 -31.08
CA PHE A 109 1.40 10.03 -31.96
C PHE A 109 1.63 11.47 -32.45
N PRO A 110 2.83 11.80 -32.95
CA PRO A 110 3.13 13.15 -33.48
C PRO A 110 2.27 13.57 -34.69
N ASP A 111 1.61 12.62 -35.36
CA ASP A 111 0.66 12.88 -36.44
C ASP A 111 -0.79 13.08 -35.94
N GLY A 112 -1.00 13.06 -34.62
CA GLY A 112 -2.29 13.19 -33.98
C GLY A 112 -3.12 11.91 -33.95
N SER A 113 -2.62 10.80 -34.49
CA SER A 113 -3.32 9.52 -34.40
C SER A 113 -3.23 8.94 -32.99
N GLU A 114 -4.29 8.27 -32.57
CA GLU A 114 -4.40 7.66 -31.25
C GLU A 114 -4.37 6.15 -31.34
N GLN A 115 -3.67 5.51 -30.41
CA GLN A 115 -3.63 4.05 -30.30
C GLN A 115 -3.70 3.60 -28.85
N TYR A 116 -4.63 2.68 -28.57
CA TYR A 116 -4.75 2.04 -27.26
C TYR A 116 -3.81 0.84 -27.16
N PHE A 117 -3.35 0.54 -25.94
CA PHE A 117 -2.60 -0.68 -25.67
C PHE A 117 -3.55 -1.88 -25.56
N GLY A 118 -3.24 -2.93 -26.32
CA GLY A 118 -3.99 -4.18 -26.28
C GLY A 118 -5.42 -4.04 -26.80
N SER A 119 -6.21 -5.07 -26.57
CA SER A 119 -7.65 -5.06 -26.84
C SER A 119 -8.43 -4.45 -25.66
N PRO A 120 -9.63 -3.91 -25.91
CA PRO A 120 -10.49 -3.41 -24.84
C PRO A 120 -10.75 -4.44 -23.74
N THR A 121 -10.86 -5.73 -24.11
CA THR A 121 -11.06 -6.83 -23.17
C THR A 121 -9.85 -7.06 -22.27
N GLU A 122 -8.64 -7.00 -22.81
CA GLU A 122 -7.39 -7.12 -22.03
C GLU A 122 -7.22 -5.94 -21.08
N ALA A 123 -7.52 -4.72 -21.54
CA ALA A 123 -7.48 -3.52 -20.69
C ALA A 123 -8.52 -3.61 -19.55
N ALA A 124 -9.73 -4.08 -19.85
CA ALA A 124 -10.76 -4.30 -18.83
C ALA A 124 -10.32 -5.36 -17.80
N SER A 125 -9.78 -6.49 -18.26
CA SER A 125 -9.24 -7.54 -17.39
C SER A 125 -8.12 -7.04 -16.48
N ALA A 126 -7.17 -6.28 -17.01
CA ALA A 126 -6.10 -5.66 -16.22
C ALA A 126 -6.64 -4.66 -15.18
N ALA A 127 -7.65 -3.87 -15.55
CA ALA A 127 -8.30 -2.93 -14.65
C ALA A 127 -9.07 -3.62 -13.52
N GLU A 128 -9.73 -4.76 -13.78
CA GLU A 128 -10.38 -5.55 -12.72
C GLU A 128 -9.37 -6.06 -11.70
N VAL A 129 -8.22 -6.57 -12.13
CA VAL A 129 -7.17 -7.05 -11.21
C VAL A 129 -6.68 -5.93 -10.29
N ILE A 130 -6.57 -4.70 -10.81
CA ILE A 130 -6.19 -3.54 -10.00
C ILE A 130 -7.29 -3.17 -9.01
N ARG A 131 -8.56 -3.19 -9.44
CA ARG A 131 -9.71 -2.94 -8.56
C ARG A 131 -9.82 -3.96 -7.45
N GLU A 132 -9.66 -5.25 -7.76
CA GLU A 132 -9.65 -6.33 -6.78
C GLU A 132 -8.55 -6.12 -5.73
N ARG A 133 -7.36 -5.71 -6.16
CA ARG A 133 -6.24 -5.42 -5.25
C ARG A 133 -6.53 -4.21 -4.35
N LEU A 134 -7.12 -3.15 -4.89
CA LEU A 134 -7.55 -1.98 -4.11
C LEU A 134 -8.60 -2.35 -3.06
N LEU A 135 -9.53 -3.24 -3.39
CA LEU A 135 -10.51 -3.75 -2.40
C LEU A 135 -9.85 -4.48 -1.23
N LEU A 136 -8.79 -5.25 -1.47
CA LEU A 136 -8.03 -5.90 -0.40
C LEU A 136 -7.30 -4.88 0.50
N VAL A 137 -6.76 -3.81 -0.09
CA VAL A 137 -6.11 -2.72 0.65
C VAL A 137 -7.14 -1.98 1.52
N GLU A 138 -8.34 -1.75 0.98
CA GLU A 138 -9.46 -1.17 1.73
C GLU A 138 -9.91 -2.09 2.88
N GLU A 139 -10.02 -3.40 2.65
CA GLU A 139 -10.33 -4.37 3.71
C GLU A 139 -9.27 -4.32 4.83
N ARG A 140 -7.98 -4.27 4.46
CA ARG A 140 -6.87 -4.14 5.41
C ARG A 140 -6.97 -2.86 6.23
N ARG A 141 -7.36 -1.74 5.59
CA ARG A 141 -7.59 -0.45 6.25
C ARG A 141 -8.65 -0.55 7.35
N LEU A 142 -9.78 -1.18 7.03
CA LEU A 142 -10.88 -1.38 7.98
C LEU A 142 -10.46 -2.27 9.16
N GLN A 143 -9.69 -3.34 8.91
CA GLN A 143 -9.17 -4.21 9.97
C GLN A 143 -8.27 -3.45 10.96
N LEU A 144 -7.36 -2.61 10.45
CA LEU A 144 -6.48 -1.80 11.30
C LEU A 144 -7.26 -0.76 12.12
N GLN A 145 -8.29 -0.16 11.53
CA GLN A 145 -9.18 0.76 12.23
C GLN A 145 -9.97 0.05 13.35
N GLU A 146 -10.48 -1.16 13.10
CA GLU A 146 -11.18 -1.95 14.13
C GLU A 146 -10.24 -2.34 15.29
N ILE A 147 -9.01 -2.74 14.99
CA ILE A 147 -8.00 -3.05 16.02
C ILE A 147 -7.67 -1.81 16.86
N GLY A 148 -7.52 -0.65 16.21
CA GLY A 148 -7.29 0.63 16.90
C GLY A 148 -8.44 0.98 17.84
N LEU A 149 -9.68 0.83 17.38
CA LEU A 149 -10.88 1.09 18.19
C LEU A 149 -11.02 0.11 19.37
N ARG A 150 -10.73 -1.18 19.17
CA ARG A 150 -10.73 -2.16 20.28
C ARG A 150 -9.70 -1.83 21.35
N HIS A 151 -8.51 -1.40 20.94
CA HIS A 151 -7.48 -0.98 21.89
C HIS A 151 -7.89 0.28 22.67
N GLU A 152 -8.61 1.22 22.03
CA GLU A 152 -9.17 2.40 22.70
C GLU A 152 -10.38 2.08 23.59
N GLU A 153 -11.16 1.03 23.34
CA GLU A 153 -12.25 0.59 24.23
C GLU A 153 -11.77 -0.27 25.41
N GLU A 154 -10.72 -1.08 25.23
CA GLU A 154 -10.13 -1.90 26.30
C GLU A 154 -9.32 -1.06 27.30
N ALA A 155 -8.67 0.02 26.86
CA ALA A 155 -7.89 0.92 27.72
C ALA A 155 -8.69 1.59 28.86
N PRO A 156 -9.86 2.23 28.63
CA PRO A 156 -10.69 2.80 29.69
C PRO A 156 -11.26 1.71 30.58
N ASN A 157 -11.67 0.57 30.02
CA ASN A 157 -12.23 -0.55 30.78
C ASN A 157 -11.19 -1.17 31.73
N ARG A 158 -9.90 -1.17 31.36
CA ARG A 158 -8.80 -1.61 32.21
C ARG A 158 -8.48 -0.62 33.34
N GLN A 159 -8.62 0.68 33.10
CA GLN A 159 -8.47 1.72 34.13
C GLN A 159 -9.65 1.71 35.11
N GLU A 160 -10.89 1.53 34.62
CA GLU A 160 -12.08 1.36 35.46
C GLU A 160 -11.98 0.09 36.31
N ALA A 161 -11.58 -1.04 35.75
CA ALA A 161 -11.38 -2.27 36.52
C ALA A 161 -10.28 -2.14 37.60
N TRP A 162 -9.24 -1.34 37.36
CA TRP A 162 -8.19 -1.10 38.35
C TRP A 162 -8.67 -0.16 39.47
N LEU A 163 -9.53 0.81 39.16
CA LEU A 163 -10.15 1.69 40.13
C LEU A 163 -11.18 0.96 40.99
N ASP A 164 -11.96 0.04 40.41
CA ASP A 164 -12.90 -0.81 41.16
C ASP A 164 -12.17 -1.73 42.14
N MET A 165 -11.08 -2.37 41.71
CA MET A 165 -10.27 -3.24 42.57
C MET A 165 -9.67 -2.48 43.77
N ILE A 166 -9.18 -1.24 43.56
CA ILE A 166 -8.73 -0.39 44.67
C ILE A 166 -9.90 0.01 45.58
N GLY A 167 -11.07 0.28 45.01
CA GLY A 167 -12.27 0.63 45.75
C GLY A 167 -12.82 -0.50 46.61
N GLU A 168 -12.60 -1.76 46.22
CA GLU A 168 -12.90 -2.95 47.02
C GLU A 168 -11.86 -3.15 48.13
N ASP A 169 -10.56 -3.07 47.82
CA ASP A 169 -9.47 -3.21 48.80
C ASP A 169 -9.56 -2.18 49.95
N LEU A 170 -9.97 -0.94 49.66
CA LEU A 170 -10.17 0.10 50.68
C LEU A 170 -11.37 -0.21 51.57
N ARG A 171 -12.41 -0.83 51.03
CA ARG A 171 -13.66 -1.13 51.73
C ARG A 171 -13.50 -2.33 52.65
N GLU A 172 -12.82 -3.38 52.19
CA GLU A 172 -12.44 -4.53 53.03
C GLU A 172 -11.53 -4.10 54.18
N LYS A 173 -10.69 -3.08 53.96
CA LYS A 173 -9.83 -2.54 55.01
C LYS A 173 -10.60 -1.71 56.05
N GLU A 174 -11.56 -0.89 55.62
CA GLU A 174 -12.47 -0.19 56.54
C GLU A 174 -13.31 -1.20 57.35
N GLU A 175 -13.82 -2.26 56.73
CA GLU A 175 -14.57 -3.32 57.44
C GLU A 175 -13.70 -4.10 58.43
N GLN A 176 -12.41 -4.32 58.13
CA GLN A 176 -11.48 -4.95 59.07
C GLN A 176 -11.13 -4.03 60.25
N GLU A 177 -10.96 -2.73 60.01
CA GLU A 177 -10.72 -1.75 61.08
C GLU A 177 -11.95 -1.61 62.00
N GLU A 178 -13.18 -1.65 61.47
CA GLU A 178 -14.41 -1.65 62.30
C GLU A 178 -14.54 -2.91 63.16
N VAL A 179 -14.17 -4.08 62.62
CA VAL A 179 -14.21 -5.35 63.39
C VAL A 179 -13.12 -5.39 64.46
N GLU A 180 -11.93 -4.87 64.18
CA GLU A 180 -10.86 -4.75 65.19
C GLU A 180 -11.24 -3.77 66.30
N GLU A 181 -11.91 -2.65 65.99
CA GLU A 181 -12.44 -1.73 67.01
C GLU A 181 -13.54 -2.38 67.87
N ASP A 182 -14.46 -3.14 67.29
CA ASP A 182 -15.51 -3.86 68.03
C ASP A 182 -14.93 -4.98 68.93
N GLU A 183 -13.87 -5.69 68.49
CA GLU A 183 -13.19 -6.72 69.30
C GLU A 183 -12.39 -6.12 70.46
N GLU A 184 -11.77 -4.94 70.29
CA GLU A 184 -11.09 -4.22 71.38
C GLU A 184 -12.10 -3.73 72.45
N GLU A 185 -13.29 -3.28 72.05
CA GLU A 185 -14.35 -2.90 73.00
C GLU A 185 -14.92 -4.10 73.78
N GLU A 186 -15.01 -5.29 73.17
CA GLU A 186 -15.44 -6.52 73.85
C GLU A 186 -14.38 -7.07 74.83
N GLU A 187 -13.07 -6.98 74.52
CA GLU A 187 -12.00 -7.37 75.44
C GLU A 187 -11.91 -6.43 76.65
N GLU A 188 -12.03 -5.11 76.47
CA GLU A 188 -12.06 -4.16 77.62
C GLU A 188 -13.29 -4.38 78.52
N GLY A 189 -14.43 -4.77 77.94
CA GLY A 189 -15.65 -5.11 78.70
C GLY A 189 -15.54 -6.41 79.53
N GLN A 190 -14.78 -7.40 79.05
CA GLN A 190 -14.59 -8.67 79.74
C GLN A 190 -13.57 -8.59 80.89
N GLU A 191 -12.53 -7.77 80.76
CA GLU A 191 -11.58 -7.53 81.87
C GLU A 191 -12.26 -6.85 83.08
N ASP A 192 -13.23 -5.97 82.84
CA ASP A 192 -14.02 -5.33 83.90
C ASP A 192 -15.03 -6.29 84.57
N GLU A 193 -15.60 -7.26 83.83
CA GLU A 193 -16.50 -8.28 84.41
C GLU A 193 -15.75 -9.34 85.25
N ASP A 194 -14.53 -9.72 84.88
CA ASP A 194 -13.75 -10.70 85.64
C ASP A 194 -13.12 -10.10 86.92
N LEU A 195 -12.82 -8.79 86.94
CA LEU A 195 -12.43 -8.10 88.17
C LEU A 195 -13.57 -8.01 89.20
N THR A 196 -14.82 -7.90 88.74
CA THR A 196 -15.99 -7.76 89.64
C THR A 196 -16.44 -9.11 90.24
N ARG A 197 -16.32 -10.22 89.51
CA ARG A 197 -16.66 -11.57 90.05
C ARG A 197 -15.70 -12.08 91.12
N ALA A 198 -14.44 -11.67 91.13
CA ALA A 198 -13.45 -12.14 92.11
C ALA A 198 -13.64 -11.58 93.53
N THR A 199 -14.56 -10.64 93.76
CA THR A 199 -14.75 -9.98 95.07
C THR A 199 -15.99 -10.44 95.86
N GLN A 200 -16.77 -11.37 95.33
CA GLN A 200 -18.08 -11.73 95.89
C GLN A 200 -18.20 -13.20 96.31
N ASP A 201 -17.19 -13.74 97.02
CA ASP A 201 -17.36 -14.95 97.83
C ASP A 201 -16.43 -14.88 99.06
N ARG A 202 -16.93 -14.30 100.17
CA ARG A 202 -16.32 -14.43 101.50
C ARG A 202 -17.33 -14.31 102.63
#